data_AF-A0A2K3QAH8-F1
#
_entry.id   AF-A0A2K3QAH8-F1
#
_cell.length_a   1.000
_cell.length_b   1.000
_cell.length_c   1.000
_cell.angle_alpha   90.00
_cell.angle_beta   90.00
_cell.angle_gamma   90.00
#
_symmetry.space_group_name_H-M   'P 1'
#
loop_
_entity.id
_entity.type
_entity.pdbx_description
1 polymer ?
#
loop_
_entity_poly.entity_id
_entity_poly.type
_entity_poly.pdbx_seq_one_letter_code
_entity_poly.pdbx_strand_id
1 'polypeptide(L)'
;MSLARPADLSDGELDVCFRLLDETSGDDYRNSSVGWHPAAKKKEMRSPDLRYVLVKDGTGEVKGFTSMMPTFENGEPVVYCYEIHLGPDLRGTGLARQLMGYLGAAAEHIPSVAKVMLTCFASNARARAFYQRLGFAVDAFSPRERRLRGGRVVVPDYVILSRPAARR
;
A
#
# COMPACT_ATOMS: atom_id res chain seq x y z
N MET A 1 -8.61 11.58 -11.91
CA MET A 1 -7.86 10.37 -11.52
C MET A 1 -7.73 9.46 -12.72
N SER A 2 -6.64 8.70 -12.85
CA SER A 2 -6.41 7.80 -14.00
C SER A 2 -5.81 6.46 -13.56
N LEU A 3 -6.24 5.36 -14.18
CA LEU A 3 -5.66 4.03 -14.01
C LEU A 3 -4.56 3.80 -15.07
N ALA A 4 -3.39 3.31 -14.66
CA ALA A 4 -2.26 3.07 -15.55
C ALA A 4 -1.48 1.80 -15.16
N ARG A 5 -0.80 1.19 -16.13
CA ARG A 5 0.27 0.22 -15.87
C ARG A 5 1.60 0.97 -15.74
N PRO A 6 2.62 0.42 -15.05
CA PRO A 6 3.93 1.09 -14.98
C PRO A 6 4.54 1.40 -16.34
N ALA A 7 4.32 0.55 -17.35
CA ALA A 7 4.80 0.79 -18.72
C ALA A 7 4.11 1.98 -19.42
N ASP A 8 2.95 2.41 -18.94
CA ASP A 8 2.20 3.54 -19.49
C ASP A 8 2.45 4.84 -18.71
N LEU A 9 3.25 4.78 -17.63
CA LEU A 9 3.67 5.96 -16.86
C LEU A 9 4.90 6.59 -17.51
N SER A 10 4.90 7.92 -17.64
CA SER A 10 6.13 8.64 -17.95
C SER A 10 7.13 8.53 -16.78
N ASP A 11 8.42 8.63 -17.08
CA ASP A 11 9.45 8.60 -16.02
C ASP A 11 9.26 9.73 -15.01
N GLY A 12 8.79 10.90 -15.46
CA GLY A 12 8.47 12.03 -14.58
C GLY A 12 7.33 11.73 -13.61
N GLU A 13 6.27 11.04 -14.04
CA GLU A 13 5.18 10.62 -13.15
C GLU A 13 5.65 9.60 -12.12
N LEU A 14 6.48 8.63 -12.54
CA LEU A 14 7.00 7.62 -11.63
C LEU A 14 7.96 8.24 -10.61
N ASP A 15 8.79 9.20 -11.00
CA ASP A 15 9.68 9.93 -10.09
C ASP A 15 8.88 10.76 -9.08
N VAL A 16 7.77 11.38 -9.48
CA VAL A 16 6.86 12.06 -8.54
C VAL A 16 6.23 11.07 -7.56
N CYS A 17 5.80 9.89 -8.02
CA CYS A 17 5.30 8.84 -7.12
C CYS A 17 6.38 8.37 -6.13
N PHE A 18 7.61 8.18 -6.61
CA PHE A 18 8.73 7.77 -5.76
C PHE A 18 9.07 8.84 -4.72
N ARG A 19 9.06 10.11 -5.11
CA ARG A 19 9.26 11.25 -4.19
C ARG A 19 8.17 11.30 -3.12
N LEU A 20 6.90 11.17 -3.49
CA LEU A 20 5.79 11.13 -2.53
C LEU A 20 5.94 9.97 -1.53
N LEU A 21 6.42 8.81 -1.98
CA LEU A 21 6.69 7.67 -1.11
C LEU A 21 7.80 7.98 -0.10
N ASP A 22 8.94 8.50 -0.56
CA ASP A 22 10.06 8.86 0.32
C ASP A 22 9.64 9.94 1.35
N GLU A 23 8.93 10.98 0.91
CA GLU A 23 8.44 12.07 1.77
C GLU A 23 7.45 11.60 2.85
N THR A 24 6.69 10.53 2.59
CA THR A 24 5.61 10.09 3.48
C THR A 24 5.95 8.88 4.33
N SER A 25 6.84 8.00 3.82
CA SER A 25 7.16 6.71 4.43
C SER A 25 8.65 6.39 4.42
N GLY A 26 9.51 7.23 3.84
CA GLY A 26 10.96 7.00 3.79
C GLY A 26 11.57 6.84 5.19
N ASP A 27 11.12 7.64 6.16
CA ASP A 27 11.58 7.52 7.54
C ASP A 27 11.08 6.25 8.23
N ASP A 28 9.86 5.80 7.92
CA ASP A 28 9.38 4.51 8.41
C ASP A 28 10.27 3.36 7.86
N TYR A 29 10.62 3.41 6.57
CA TYR A 29 11.56 2.45 5.97
C TYR A 29 12.94 2.49 6.62
N ARG A 30 13.54 3.68 6.76
CA ARG A 30 14.88 3.86 7.37
C ARG A 30 14.96 3.35 8.80
N ASN A 31 13.86 3.48 9.56
CA ASN A 31 13.77 3.05 10.95
C ASN A 31 13.28 1.60 11.12
N SER A 32 12.98 0.90 10.02
CA SER A 32 12.56 -0.50 10.01
C SER A 32 13.72 -1.46 9.73
N SER A 33 13.53 -2.73 10.04
CA SER A 33 14.38 -3.86 9.66
C SER A 33 14.42 -4.12 8.15
N VAL A 34 13.45 -3.59 7.38
CA VAL A 34 13.42 -3.68 5.91
C VAL A 34 14.45 -2.73 5.28
N GLY A 35 14.68 -1.57 5.89
CA GLY A 35 15.59 -0.53 5.39
C GLY A 35 15.06 0.23 4.16
N TRP A 36 15.74 1.32 3.80
CA TRP A 36 15.41 2.14 2.63
C TRP A 36 16.40 1.89 1.49
N HIS A 37 15.91 1.28 0.40
CA HIS A 37 16.71 0.90 -0.76
C HIS A 37 16.16 1.51 -2.06
N PRO A 38 16.49 2.79 -2.38
CA PRO A 38 15.91 3.53 -3.51
C PRO A 38 15.92 2.78 -4.85
N ALA A 39 17.06 2.19 -5.24
CA ALA A 39 17.19 1.51 -6.52
C ALA A 39 16.30 0.26 -6.60
N ALA A 40 16.27 -0.54 -5.51
CA ALA A 40 15.38 -1.70 -5.43
C ALA A 40 13.92 -1.27 -5.44
N LYS A 41 13.57 -0.19 -4.73
CA LYS A 41 12.20 0.33 -4.68
C LYS A 41 11.73 0.87 -6.03
N LYS A 42 12.56 1.62 -6.75
CA LYS A 42 12.25 2.06 -8.12
C LYS A 42 12.07 0.88 -9.08
N LYS A 43 12.85 -0.20 -8.91
CA LYS A 43 12.68 -1.43 -9.68
C LYS A 43 11.35 -2.12 -9.36
N GLU A 44 10.99 -2.23 -8.08
CA GLU A 44 9.70 -2.77 -7.63
C GLU A 44 8.53 -1.98 -8.20
N MET A 45 8.60 -0.64 -8.14
CA MET A 45 7.58 0.26 -8.68
C MET A 45 7.35 0.11 -10.19
N ARG A 46 8.30 -0.47 -10.92
CA ARG A 46 8.19 -0.79 -12.37
C ARG A 46 7.71 -2.22 -12.63
N SER A 47 7.33 -2.99 -11.60
CA SER A 47 6.84 -4.36 -11.78
C SER A 47 5.61 -4.39 -12.69
N PRO A 48 5.59 -5.22 -13.76
CA PRO A 48 4.58 -5.18 -14.82
C PRO A 48 3.15 -5.49 -14.34
N ASP A 49 3.02 -6.18 -13.21
CA ASP A 49 1.73 -6.57 -12.65
C ASP A 49 1.11 -5.48 -11.77
N LEU A 50 1.88 -4.44 -11.41
CA LEU A 50 1.33 -3.30 -10.70
C LEU A 50 0.32 -2.54 -11.56
N ARG A 51 -0.68 -1.98 -10.88
CA ARG A 51 -1.67 -1.05 -11.43
C ARG A 51 -1.67 0.19 -10.55
N TYR A 52 -1.55 1.35 -11.16
CA TYR A 52 -1.51 2.65 -10.49
C TYR A 52 -2.83 3.38 -10.68
N VAL A 53 -3.35 3.98 -9.61
CA VAL A 53 -4.36 5.03 -9.70
C VAL A 53 -3.69 6.35 -9.35
N LEU A 54 -3.56 7.25 -10.32
CA LEU A 54 -2.97 8.57 -10.14
C LEU A 54 -4.04 9.61 -9.81
N VAL A 55 -3.73 10.48 -8.86
CA VAL A 55 -4.45 11.72 -8.57
C VAL A 55 -3.64 12.87 -9.15
N LYS A 56 -4.20 13.52 -10.18
CA LYS A 56 -3.58 14.66 -10.87
C LYS A 56 -4.39 15.93 -10.61
N ASP A 57 -3.71 17.07 -10.56
CA ASP A 57 -4.36 18.38 -10.51
C ASP A 57 -4.80 18.87 -11.91
N GLY A 58 -5.30 20.10 -11.99
CA GLY A 58 -5.76 20.71 -13.24
C GLY A 58 -4.66 20.96 -14.28
N THR A 59 -3.38 20.89 -13.89
CA THR A 59 -2.22 21.01 -14.78
C THR A 59 -1.71 19.65 -15.26
N GLY A 60 -2.24 18.56 -14.72
CA GLY A 60 -1.80 17.19 -15.02
C GLY A 60 -0.68 16.69 -14.11
N GLU A 61 -0.24 17.47 -13.11
CA GLU A 61 0.80 17.06 -12.17
C GLU A 61 0.25 16.04 -11.16
N VAL A 62 1.02 14.97 -10.88
CA VAL A 62 0.65 13.96 -9.89
C VAL A 62 0.78 14.53 -8.47
N LYS A 63 -0.32 14.52 -7.72
CA LYS A 63 -0.39 14.97 -6.32
C LYS A 63 -0.63 13.82 -5.33
N GLY A 64 -0.92 12.63 -5.83
CA GLY A 64 -1.10 11.43 -5.03
C GLY A 64 -1.26 10.21 -5.91
N PHE A 65 -1.08 9.02 -5.33
CA PHE A 65 -1.27 7.77 -6.03
C PHE A 65 -1.60 6.62 -5.07
N THR A 66 -2.11 5.53 -5.63
CA THR A 66 -2.01 4.20 -5.02
C THR A 66 -1.56 3.21 -6.08
N SER A 67 -0.79 2.20 -5.67
CA SER A 67 -0.44 1.07 -6.51
C SER A 67 -0.97 -0.23 -5.90
N MET A 68 -1.52 -1.08 -6.75
CA MET A 68 -2.11 -2.36 -6.36
C MET A 68 -1.76 -3.47 -7.35
N MET A 69 -1.84 -4.71 -6.89
CA MET A 69 -1.63 -5.90 -7.72
C MET A 69 -2.60 -7.02 -7.30
N PRO A 70 -3.38 -7.60 -8.22
CA PRO A 70 -3.98 -8.90 -8.00
C PRO A 70 -2.88 -9.97 -7.94
N THR A 71 -2.75 -10.66 -6.83
CA THR A 71 -1.66 -11.63 -6.58
C THR A 71 -2.11 -12.76 -5.64
N PHE A 72 -1.24 -13.72 -5.39
CA PHE A 72 -1.43 -14.79 -4.41
C PHE A 72 -0.51 -14.56 -3.21
N GLU A 73 -1.11 -14.53 -2.02
CA GLU A 73 -0.38 -14.39 -0.76
C GLU A 73 -0.71 -15.57 0.15
N ASN A 74 0.31 -16.36 0.51
CA ASN A 74 0.15 -17.60 1.29
C ASN A 74 -0.93 -18.55 0.71
N GLY A 75 -1.04 -18.60 -0.62
CA GLY A 75 -2.03 -19.43 -1.32
C GLY A 75 -3.43 -18.81 -1.45
N GLU A 76 -3.65 -17.59 -0.94
CA GLU A 76 -4.91 -16.87 -1.07
C GLU A 76 -4.84 -15.81 -2.17
N PRO A 77 -5.79 -15.80 -3.13
CA PRO A 77 -5.92 -14.71 -4.11
C PRO A 77 -6.39 -13.42 -3.43
N VAL A 78 -5.60 -12.35 -3.58
CA VAL A 78 -5.83 -11.04 -2.98
C VAL A 78 -5.63 -9.90 -3.97
N VAL A 79 -6.20 -8.74 -3.69
CA VAL A 79 -5.67 -7.47 -4.22
C VAL A 79 -4.77 -6.87 -3.16
N TYR A 80 -3.48 -6.79 -3.45
CA TYR A 80 -2.49 -6.22 -2.53
C TYR A 80 -2.30 -4.73 -2.82
N CYS A 81 -2.47 -3.87 -1.81
CA CYS A 81 -2.07 -2.47 -1.86
C CYS A 81 -0.57 -2.38 -1.58
N TYR A 82 0.22 -2.06 -2.60
CA TYR A 82 1.65 -1.85 -2.44
C TYR A 82 1.92 -0.48 -1.83
N GLU A 83 1.32 0.56 -2.41
CA GLU A 83 1.53 1.94 -1.96
C GLU A 83 0.23 2.73 -1.96
N ILE A 84 0.12 3.70 -1.06
CA ILE A 84 -0.91 4.74 -1.08
C ILE A 84 -0.37 6.02 -0.45
N HIS A 85 -0.11 7.02 -1.28
CA HIS A 85 0.53 8.27 -0.87
C HIS A 85 -0.21 9.47 -1.42
N LEU A 86 -0.46 10.43 -0.55
CA LEU A 86 -1.10 11.69 -0.89
C LEU A 86 -0.22 12.84 -0.43
N GLY A 87 -0.06 13.84 -1.30
CA GLY A 87 0.51 15.12 -0.94
C GLY A 87 -0.23 15.76 0.24
N PRO A 88 0.42 16.63 1.03
CA PRO A 88 -0.15 17.23 2.23
C PRO A 88 -1.53 17.88 1.99
N ASP A 89 -1.69 18.60 0.88
CA ASP A 89 -2.90 19.35 0.53
C ASP A 89 -4.11 18.45 0.22
N LEU A 90 -3.87 17.17 -0.05
CA LEU A 90 -4.93 16.20 -0.33
C LEU A 90 -5.39 15.44 0.92
N ARG A 91 -4.77 15.67 2.08
CA ARG A 91 -5.13 14.98 3.32
C ARG A 91 -6.43 15.55 3.89
N GLY A 92 -7.26 14.70 4.49
CA GLY A 92 -8.55 15.12 5.07
C GLY A 92 -9.67 15.35 4.06
N THR A 93 -9.39 15.32 2.75
CA THR A 93 -10.38 15.49 1.67
C THR A 93 -11.27 14.27 1.41
N GLY A 94 -10.93 13.11 1.99
CA GLY A 94 -11.57 11.82 1.69
C GLY A 94 -10.95 11.06 0.52
N LEU A 95 -9.98 11.63 -0.22
CA LEU A 95 -9.36 10.98 -1.37
C LEU A 95 -8.73 9.62 -1.05
N ALA A 96 -8.07 9.48 0.10
CA ALA A 96 -7.49 8.18 0.49
C ALA A 96 -8.57 7.08 0.64
N ARG A 97 -9.75 7.44 1.17
CA ARG A 97 -10.89 6.52 1.28
C ARG A 97 -11.38 6.12 -0.10
N GLN A 98 -11.45 7.07 -1.04
CA GLN A 98 -11.85 6.80 -2.41
C GLN A 98 -10.83 5.88 -3.13
N LEU A 99 -9.53 6.11 -2.96
CA LEU A 99 -8.48 5.25 -3.49
C LEU A 99 -8.60 3.81 -2.95
N MET A 100 -8.75 3.65 -1.64
CA MET A 100 -9.00 2.33 -1.04
C MET A 100 -10.32 1.69 -1.52
N GLY A 101 -11.31 2.52 -1.88
CA GLY A 101 -12.54 2.09 -2.52
C GLY A 101 -12.29 1.43 -3.88
N TYR A 102 -11.36 1.96 -4.70
CA TYR A 102 -10.99 1.32 -5.97
C TYR A 102 -10.32 -0.02 -5.78
N LEU A 103 -9.49 -0.19 -4.75
CA LEU A 103 -8.90 -1.49 -4.41
C LEU A 103 -9.99 -2.49 -3.99
N GLY A 104 -10.97 -2.03 -3.19
CA GLY A 104 -12.15 -2.82 -2.83
C GLY A 104 -12.94 -3.25 -4.05
N ALA A 105 -13.26 -2.31 -4.93
CA ALA A 105 -13.98 -2.60 -6.17
C ALA A 105 -13.19 -3.58 -7.07
N ALA A 106 -11.87 -3.43 -7.18
CA ALA A 106 -11.04 -4.39 -7.93
C ALA A 106 -11.13 -5.80 -7.33
N ALA A 107 -11.07 -5.92 -6.01
CA ALA A 107 -11.22 -7.21 -5.33
C ALA A 107 -12.60 -7.84 -5.54
N GLU A 108 -13.67 -7.04 -5.52
CA GLU A 108 -15.06 -7.51 -5.72
C GLU A 108 -15.33 -7.97 -7.17
N HIS A 109 -14.63 -7.41 -8.15
CA HIS A 109 -14.84 -7.75 -9.57
C HIS A 109 -13.92 -8.88 -10.07
N ILE A 110 -12.99 -9.36 -9.25
CA ILE A 110 -12.14 -10.51 -9.58
C ILE A 110 -12.70 -11.73 -8.82
N PRO A 111 -13.39 -12.68 -9.47
CA PRO A 111 -14.20 -13.69 -8.79
C PRO A 111 -13.44 -14.56 -7.77
N SER A 112 -12.14 -14.77 -7.98
CA SER A 112 -11.31 -15.55 -7.07
C SER A 112 -10.84 -14.77 -5.84
N VAL A 113 -10.80 -13.43 -5.90
CA VAL A 113 -10.18 -12.61 -4.85
C VAL A 113 -11.08 -12.56 -3.60
N ALA A 114 -10.50 -12.92 -2.46
CA ALA A 114 -11.23 -12.99 -1.20
C ALA A 114 -11.13 -11.70 -0.35
N LYS A 115 -10.04 -10.94 -0.50
CA LYS A 115 -9.73 -9.79 0.35
C LYS A 115 -8.80 -8.78 -0.32
N VAL A 116 -8.84 -7.55 0.18
CA VAL A 116 -7.79 -6.55 -0.03
C VAL A 116 -6.79 -6.68 1.12
N MET A 117 -5.50 -6.66 0.81
CA MET A 117 -4.42 -6.80 1.79
C MET A 117 -3.37 -5.70 1.64
N LEU A 118 -2.68 -5.35 2.73
CA LEU A 118 -1.60 -4.36 2.72
C LEU A 118 -0.64 -4.60 3.88
N THR A 119 0.60 -4.12 3.75
CA THR A 119 1.54 -4.02 4.88
C THR A 119 1.58 -2.59 5.38
N CYS A 120 1.63 -2.41 6.70
CA CYS A 120 1.76 -1.11 7.32
C CYS A 120 2.79 -1.18 8.44
N PHE A 121 3.74 -0.23 8.46
CA PHE A 121 4.69 -0.12 9.54
C PHE A 121 3.98 0.06 10.89
N ALA A 122 4.46 -0.64 11.91
CA ALA A 122 3.91 -0.58 13.27
C ALA A 122 4.07 0.84 13.86
N SER A 123 5.15 1.55 13.50
CA SER A 123 5.40 2.96 13.83
C SER A 123 4.32 3.91 13.28
N ASN A 124 3.72 3.59 12.13
CA ASN A 124 2.78 4.46 11.43
C ASN A 124 1.35 4.35 12.00
N ALA A 125 1.19 4.78 13.25
CA ALA A 125 -0.09 4.73 13.97
C ALA A 125 -1.21 5.48 13.23
N ARG A 126 -0.89 6.55 12.50
CA ARG A 126 -1.85 7.33 11.70
C ARG A 126 -2.46 6.48 10.59
N ALA A 127 -1.62 5.80 9.80
CA ALA A 127 -2.08 4.94 8.72
C ALA A 127 -2.86 3.72 9.27
N ARG A 128 -2.36 3.08 10.33
CA ARG A 128 -3.07 1.96 10.99
C ARG A 128 -4.47 2.36 11.44
N ALA A 129 -4.62 3.50 12.12
CA ALA A 129 -5.93 4.01 12.53
C ALA A 129 -6.83 4.37 11.34
N PHE A 130 -6.25 4.85 10.23
CA PHE A 130 -7.00 5.08 8.99
C PHE A 130 -7.55 3.76 8.43
N TYR A 131 -6.73 2.72 8.28
CA TYR A 131 -7.15 1.43 7.76
C TYR A 131 -8.19 0.74 8.65
N GLN A 132 -8.03 0.81 9.98
CA GLN A 132 -9.01 0.29 10.93
C GLN A 132 -10.40 0.92 10.75
N ARG A 133 -10.48 2.25 10.55
CA ARG A 133 -11.75 2.94 10.25
C ARG A 133 -12.36 2.55 8.91
N LEU A 134 -11.59 1.95 8.00
CA LEU A 134 -12.07 1.41 6.73
C LEU A 134 -12.50 -0.07 6.84
N GLY A 135 -12.39 -0.67 8.03
CA GLY A 135 -12.74 -2.06 8.28
C GLY A 135 -11.60 -3.05 8.05
N PHE A 136 -10.35 -2.58 7.93
CA PHE A 136 -9.20 -3.48 7.93
C PHE A 136 -8.87 -3.95 9.34
N ALA A 137 -8.55 -5.24 9.45
CA ALA A 137 -8.07 -5.87 10.69
C ALA A 137 -6.68 -6.47 10.46
N VAL A 138 -6.00 -6.84 11.55
CA VAL A 138 -4.74 -7.58 11.46
C VAL A 138 -5.02 -8.92 10.80
N ASP A 139 -4.33 -9.20 9.70
CA ASP A 139 -4.49 -10.43 8.95
C ASP A 139 -3.86 -11.61 9.71
N ALA A 140 -4.38 -12.82 9.49
CA ALA A 140 -3.84 -14.04 10.11
C ALA A 140 -2.36 -14.27 9.75
N PHE A 141 -1.91 -13.79 8.59
CA PHE A 141 -0.54 -13.87 8.11
C PHE A 141 0.39 -12.78 8.65
N SER A 142 -0.12 -11.81 9.42
CA SER A 142 0.73 -10.80 10.04
C SER A 142 1.75 -11.44 10.98
N PRO A 143 3.04 -11.03 10.93
CA PRO A 143 4.03 -11.52 11.88
C PRO A 143 3.57 -11.20 13.31
N ARG A 144 3.86 -12.12 14.22
CA ARG A 144 3.54 -12.00 15.64
C ARG A 144 4.81 -11.83 16.45
N GLU A 145 4.65 -11.26 17.65
CA GLU A 145 5.71 -11.27 18.65
C GLU A 145 6.17 -12.71 18.91
N ARG A 146 7.48 -12.92 18.94
CA ARG A 146 8.08 -14.24 19.22
C ARG A 146 9.08 -14.10 20.36
N ARG A 147 8.93 -14.97 21.36
CA ARG A 147 9.92 -15.13 22.42
C ARG A 147 10.93 -16.21 22.01
N LEU A 148 12.19 -15.82 21.91
CA LEU A 148 13.30 -16.71 21.56
C LEU A 148 13.82 -17.44 22.80
N ARG A 149 14.56 -18.54 22.57
CA ARG A 149 15.32 -19.22 23.63
C ARG A 149 16.30 -18.22 24.26
N GLY A 150 16.30 -18.13 25.59
CA GLY A 150 17.08 -17.13 26.34
C GLY A 150 16.30 -15.85 26.70
N GLY A 151 14.99 -15.81 26.46
CA GLY A 151 14.12 -14.74 26.99
C GLY A 151 14.02 -13.48 26.14
N ARG A 152 14.82 -13.35 25.07
CA ARG A 152 14.72 -12.24 24.11
C ARG A 152 13.36 -12.25 23.40
N VAL A 153 12.71 -11.10 23.33
CA VAL A 153 11.45 -10.88 22.61
C VAL A 153 11.74 -10.18 21.29
N VAL A 154 11.18 -10.68 20.20
CA VAL A 154 11.24 -10.06 18.86
C VAL A 154 9.86 -9.53 18.52
N VAL A 155 9.74 -8.21 18.46
CA VAL A 155 8.52 -7.50 18.07
C VAL A 155 8.64 -7.12 16.59
N PRO A 156 7.66 -7.48 15.73
CA PRO A 156 7.64 -7.05 14.35
C PRO A 156 7.49 -5.53 14.22
N ASP A 157 8.19 -4.95 13.24
CA ASP A 157 8.17 -3.53 12.90
C ASP A 157 7.10 -3.17 11.86
N TYR A 158 6.38 -4.16 11.34
CA TYR A 158 5.20 -4.00 10.49
C TYR A 158 4.09 -4.97 10.87
N VAL A 159 2.88 -4.66 10.42
CA VAL A 159 1.71 -5.53 10.47
C VAL A 159 1.13 -5.70 9.08
N ILE A 160 0.59 -6.88 8.82
CA ILE A 160 -0.22 -7.13 7.62
C ILE A 160 -1.68 -6.90 8.00
N LEU A 161 -2.37 -6.07 7.23
CA LEU A 161 -3.78 -5.76 7.42
C LEU A 161 -4.57 -6.26 6.23
N SER A 162 -5.78 -6.76 6.47
CA SER A 162 -6.69 -7.16 5.41
C SER A 162 -8.14 -6.80 5.70
N ARG A 163 -8.92 -6.73 4.63
CA ARG A 163 -10.38 -6.55 4.67
C ARG A 163 -11.02 -7.45 3.61
N PRO A 164 -12.01 -8.29 3.97
CA PRO A 164 -12.72 -9.12 3.01
C PRO A 164 -13.33 -8.30 1.87
N ALA A 165 -13.30 -8.84 0.65
CA ALA A 165 -14.07 -8.30 -0.45
C ALA A 165 -15.56 -8.52 -0.17
N ALA A 166 -16.42 -7.53 -0.45
CA ALA A 166 -17.85 -7.74 -0.34
C ALA A 166 -18.27 -8.74 -1.44
N ARG A 167 -18.74 -9.92 -1.05
CA ARG A 167 -19.29 -10.86 -2.03
C ARG A 167 -20.61 -10.29 -2.55
N ARG A 168 -20.72 -10.13 -3.86
CA ARG A 168 -22.01 -9.90 -4.54
C ARG A 168 -22.78 -11.20 -4.66
#